data_AF-A0A9P6IRB1-F1
#
_entry.id   AF-A0A9P6IRB1-F1
#
_cell.length_a   1.000
_cell.length_b   1.000
_cell.length_c   1.000
_cell.angle_alpha   90.00
_cell.angle_beta   90.00
_cell.angle_gamma   90.00
#
_symmetry.space_group_name_H-M   'P 1'
#
loop_
_entity.id
_entity.type
_entity.pdbx_description
1 polymer ?
#
loop_
_entity_poly.entity_id
_entity_poly.type
_entity_poly.pdbx_seq_one_letter_code
_entity_poly.pdbx_strand_id
1 'polypeptide(L)'
;MPTSVPLAAVRILRPFRVAIEEDGKPSTVPAELDPTDPITLCNEFDRGQAVQDLSNQLSLGGFTDIDVVPISLDTVVAVADRLEQEMIKKREHGQDLVVFQLCDGTELDGYPGASIIQQLEEKNIPYTGSDAAFYIITSSKPILKRELQKAGVPTSSFQEFKSSPHLADLEGIIKEIGFPMIVKPSISYASLNISMASVVHTPVQLLEQINVSLRASMADGKGPMDGSDEVVRSVMQDKLLSKEEKVELDIETPTVFVEKFLAGREFTALVVGDKDWGVRVYPVAERAFDSKLGKFERLLAFD
;
A
#
# COMPACT_ATOMS: atom_id res chain seq x y z
N MET A 1 25.86 25.97 -19.63
CA MET A 1 25.96 25.03 -18.50
C MET A 1 24.77 25.30 -17.60
N PRO A 2 23.95 24.32 -17.20
CA PRO A 2 22.94 24.58 -16.21
C PRO A 2 23.64 25.00 -14.92
N THR A 3 23.26 26.18 -14.44
CA THR A 3 23.58 26.75 -13.13
C THR A 3 23.42 25.69 -12.05
N SER A 4 24.41 25.58 -11.16
CA SER A 4 24.45 24.65 -10.03
C SER A 4 23.16 24.72 -9.22
N VAL A 5 22.26 23.76 -9.45
CA VAL A 5 21.15 23.51 -8.54
C VAL A 5 21.76 23.14 -7.20
N PRO A 6 21.34 23.75 -6.07
CA PRO A 6 21.74 23.29 -4.75
C PRO A 6 21.40 21.79 -4.64
N LEU A 7 22.42 20.95 -4.46
CA LEU A 7 22.24 19.51 -4.42
C LEU A 7 21.68 19.15 -3.04
N ALA A 8 20.40 18.76 -3.00
CA ALA A 8 19.71 18.44 -1.76
C ALA A 8 20.37 17.25 -1.03
N ALA A 9 20.29 17.28 0.29
CA ALA A 9 20.52 16.09 1.10
C ALA A 9 19.36 15.11 0.95
N VAL A 10 19.63 13.81 1.05
CA VAL A 10 18.58 12.79 0.91
C VAL A 10 18.49 11.89 2.13
N ARG A 11 17.27 11.65 2.60
CA ARG A 11 16.96 10.62 3.61
C ARG A 11 16.06 9.59 2.98
N ILE A 12 16.54 8.35 2.87
CA ILE A 12 15.76 7.25 2.32
C ILE A 12 15.04 6.57 3.49
N LEU A 13 13.71 6.67 3.55
CA LEU A 13 12.95 5.98 4.59
C LEU A 13 12.84 4.51 4.26
N ARG A 14 13.30 3.65 5.17
CA ARG A 14 13.28 2.20 5.02
C ARG A 14 12.31 1.60 6.04
N PRO A 15 11.13 1.12 5.62
CA PRO A 15 10.13 0.59 6.54
C PRO A 15 10.65 -0.71 7.18
N PHE A 16 10.37 -0.91 8.46
CA PHE A 16 10.57 -2.18 9.16
C PHE A 16 9.47 -2.42 10.19
N ARG A 17 9.28 -3.67 10.56
CA ARG A 17 8.38 -4.08 11.63
C ARG A 17 9.19 -4.50 12.85
N VAL A 18 8.72 -4.10 14.03
CA VAL A 18 9.32 -4.52 15.30
C VAL A 18 8.79 -5.91 15.64
N ALA A 19 9.70 -6.88 15.79
CA ALA A 19 9.31 -8.20 16.29
C ALA A 19 9.05 -8.11 17.80
N ILE A 20 8.01 -8.79 18.28
CA ILE A 20 7.81 -9.00 19.72
C ILE A 20 8.60 -10.27 20.07
N GLU A 21 9.64 -10.13 20.89
CA GLU A 21 10.40 -11.26 21.40
C GLU A 21 9.53 -12.12 22.34
N GLU A 22 9.91 -13.38 22.59
CA GLU A 22 9.15 -14.31 23.44
C GLU A 22 8.89 -13.78 24.87
N ASP A 23 9.67 -12.78 25.32
CA ASP A 23 9.53 -12.11 26.61
C ASP A 23 8.62 -10.87 26.60
N GLY A 24 8.00 -10.57 25.45
CA GLY A 24 7.10 -9.43 25.25
C GLY A 24 7.80 -8.10 25.02
N LYS A 25 9.13 -8.06 24.86
CA LYS A 25 9.84 -6.82 24.55
C LYS A 25 9.93 -6.58 23.04
N PRO A 26 9.82 -5.31 22.61
CA PRO A 26 10.12 -4.93 21.24
C PRO A 26 11.60 -5.17 20.93
N SER A 27 11.87 -5.87 19.82
CA SER A 27 13.25 -6.09 19.36
C SER A 27 13.94 -4.75 19.05
N THR A 28 15.27 -4.74 19.10
CA THR A 28 16.06 -3.60 18.59
C THR A 28 15.83 -3.42 17.08
N VAL A 29 16.17 -2.23 16.56
CA VAL A 29 16.18 -1.97 15.11
C VAL A 29 17.03 -3.05 14.44
N PRO A 30 16.43 -3.89 13.57
CA PRO A 30 17.15 -5.00 13.00
C PRO A 30 18.13 -4.48 11.94
N ALA A 31 19.31 -5.09 11.85
CA ALA A 31 20.31 -4.73 10.83
C ALA A 31 19.83 -5.11 9.41
N GLU A 32 19.02 -6.16 9.31
CA GLU A 32 18.37 -6.64 8.09
C GLU A 32 16.92 -7.03 8.43
N LEU A 33 15.97 -6.80 7.51
CA LEU A 33 14.58 -7.23 7.74
C LEU A 33 14.47 -8.75 7.76
N ASP A 34 13.45 -9.27 8.45
CA ASP A 34 13.11 -10.68 8.43
C ASP A 34 12.73 -11.08 6.99
N PRO A 35 13.53 -11.93 6.32
CA PRO A 35 13.26 -12.35 4.94
C PRO A 35 12.04 -13.28 4.84
N THR A 36 11.50 -13.74 5.97
CA THR A 36 10.26 -14.52 6.03
C THR A 36 9.02 -13.65 6.21
N ASP A 37 9.16 -12.34 6.50
CA ASP A 37 8.02 -11.44 6.55
C ASP A 37 7.43 -11.27 5.13
N PRO A 38 6.12 -11.54 4.93
CA PRO A 38 5.47 -11.40 3.64
C PRO A 38 5.64 -10.03 2.99
N ILE A 39 5.68 -8.95 3.76
CA ILE A 39 5.84 -7.58 3.23
C ILE A 39 7.28 -7.35 2.78
N THR A 40 8.28 -7.85 3.52
CA THR A 40 9.69 -7.82 3.09
C THR A 40 9.90 -8.54 1.77
N LEU A 41 9.24 -9.69 1.58
CA LEU A 41 9.31 -10.45 0.31
C LEU A 41 8.71 -9.69 -0.87
N CYS A 42 7.69 -8.86 -0.61
CA CYS A 42 6.96 -8.11 -1.61
C CYS A 42 7.57 -6.74 -1.93
N ASN A 43 8.24 -6.11 -0.97
CA ASN A 43 8.93 -4.83 -1.17
C ASN A 43 10.21 -5.05 -1.98
N GLU A 44 10.12 -4.86 -3.30
CA GLU A 44 11.25 -4.91 -4.23
C GLU A 44 12.42 -4.01 -3.79
N PHE A 45 12.11 -2.94 -3.04
CA PHE A 45 13.04 -1.94 -2.55
C PHE A 45 13.79 -2.32 -1.28
N ASP A 46 13.40 -3.38 -0.57
CA ASP A 46 14.03 -3.75 0.71
C ASP A 46 15.09 -4.86 0.59
N ARG A 47 15.27 -5.44 -0.60
CA ARG A 47 16.45 -6.26 -0.87
C ARG A 47 17.66 -5.36 -0.72
N GLY A 48 18.52 -5.53 0.29
CA GLY A 48 19.56 -4.54 0.65
C GLY A 48 20.41 -4.00 -0.52
N GLN A 49 20.57 -4.77 -1.60
CA GLN A 49 21.17 -4.32 -2.85
C GLN A 49 20.41 -3.16 -3.53
N ALA A 50 19.07 -3.16 -3.54
CA ALA A 50 18.24 -2.14 -4.16
C ALA A 50 18.35 -0.77 -3.46
N VAL A 51 18.34 -0.73 -2.12
CA VAL A 51 18.57 0.53 -1.36
C VAL A 51 19.98 1.05 -1.59
N GLN A 52 20.96 0.16 -1.66
CA GLN A 52 22.34 0.54 -1.97
C GLN A 52 22.46 1.08 -3.39
N ASP A 53 21.82 0.42 -4.36
CA ASP A 53 21.81 0.84 -5.76
C ASP A 53 21.13 2.20 -5.91
N LEU A 54 19.99 2.43 -5.23
CA LEU A 54 19.33 3.72 -5.15
C LEU A 54 20.27 4.79 -4.57
N SER A 55 20.92 4.51 -3.44
CA SER A 55 21.88 5.43 -2.82
C SER A 55 23.04 5.78 -3.76
N ASN A 56 23.54 4.79 -4.51
CA ASN A 56 24.58 4.97 -5.51
C ASN A 56 24.08 5.85 -6.68
N GLN A 57 22.87 5.61 -7.18
CA GLN A 57 22.28 6.42 -8.26
C GLN A 57 22.01 7.86 -7.82
N LEU A 58 21.53 8.07 -6.60
CA LEU A 58 21.36 9.41 -6.03
C LEU A 58 22.71 10.13 -5.93
N SER A 59 23.75 9.43 -5.46
CA SER A 59 25.11 9.97 -5.40
C SER A 59 25.62 10.36 -6.80
N LEU A 60 25.43 9.50 -7.81
CA LEU A 60 25.79 9.79 -9.20
C LEU A 60 24.96 10.93 -9.80
N GLY A 61 23.72 11.11 -9.35
CA GLY A 61 22.85 12.24 -9.67
C GLY A 61 23.27 13.55 -8.99
N GLY A 62 24.30 13.52 -8.14
CA GLY A 62 24.84 14.68 -7.44
C GLY A 62 24.22 14.94 -6.08
N PHE A 63 23.22 14.16 -5.63
CA PHE A 63 22.67 14.33 -4.29
C PHE A 63 23.75 14.13 -3.22
N THR A 64 23.61 14.83 -2.11
CA THR A 64 24.64 14.88 -1.05
C THR A 64 24.11 14.25 0.23
N ASP A 65 25.02 13.94 1.17
CA ASP A 65 24.66 13.47 2.51
C ASP A 65 23.48 12.48 2.50
N ILE A 66 23.64 11.37 1.80
CA ILE A 66 22.59 10.37 1.57
C ILE A 66 22.65 9.37 2.73
N ASP A 67 21.54 9.25 3.45
CA ASP A 67 21.43 8.32 4.58
C ASP A 67 20.14 7.52 4.53
N VAL A 68 20.20 6.29 5.03
CA VAL A 68 19.07 5.38 5.11
C VAL A 68 18.51 5.42 6.52
N VAL A 69 17.26 5.83 6.64
CA VAL A 69 16.57 6.00 7.90
C VAL A 69 15.59 4.84 8.11
N PRO A 70 15.88 3.90 9.02
CA PRO A 70 14.92 2.86 9.38
C PRO A 70 13.73 3.49 10.11
N ILE A 71 12.52 3.02 9.80
CA ILE A 71 11.27 3.50 10.40
C ILE A 71 10.28 2.36 10.62
N SER A 72 9.75 2.27 11.84
CA SER A 72 8.62 1.44 12.23
C SER A 72 7.45 2.30 12.71
N LEU A 73 6.28 1.69 12.91
CA LEU A 73 5.07 2.37 13.41
C LEU A 73 5.35 3.15 14.70
N ASP A 74 6.08 2.57 15.65
CA ASP A 74 6.43 3.20 16.93
C ASP A 74 7.35 4.42 16.79
N THR A 75 8.04 4.54 15.65
CA THR A 75 9.05 5.59 15.43
C THR A 75 8.58 6.67 14.45
N VAL A 76 7.39 6.54 13.85
CA VAL A 76 6.91 7.46 12.79
C VAL A 76 7.01 8.92 13.22
N VAL A 77 6.47 9.26 14.37
CA VAL A 77 6.47 10.64 14.90
C VAL A 77 7.89 11.10 15.22
N ALA A 78 8.67 10.28 15.94
CA ALA A 78 10.03 10.63 16.33
C ALA A 78 10.97 10.81 15.12
N VAL A 79 10.82 9.99 14.08
CA VAL A 79 11.55 10.11 12.83
C VAL A 79 11.16 11.40 12.11
N ALA A 80 9.86 11.70 12.01
CA ALA A 80 9.39 12.92 11.36
C ALA A 80 9.86 14.20 12.07
N ASP A 81 9.78 14.23 13.41
CA ASP A 81 10.32 15.32 14.24
C ASP A 81 11.82 15.52 14.00
N ARG A 82 12.59 14.42 13.97
CA ARG A 82 14.04 14.49 13.70
C ARG A 82 14.32 15.05 12.31
N LEU A 83 13.59 14.60 11.29
CA LEU A 83 13.74 15.06 9.90
C LEU A 83 13.42 16.55 9.75
N GLU A 84 12.39 17.04 10.44
CA GLU A 84 12.05 18.48 10.48
C GLU A 84 13.20 19.30 11.07
N GLN A 85 13.74 18.88 12.22
CA GLN A 85 14.88 19.57 12.83
C GLN A 85 16.12 19.55 11.94
N GLU A 86 16.34 18.44 11.24
CA GLU A 86 17.45 18.30 10.31
C GLU A 86 17.29 19.21 9.08
N MET A 87 16.07 19.25 8.51
CA MET A 87 15.72 20.12 7.40
C MET A 87 15.97 21.60 7.75
N ILE A 88 15.55 22.04 8.94
CA ILE A 88 15.78 23.40 9.43
C ILE A 88 17.29 23.70 9.47
N LYS A 89 18.08 22.83 10.10
CA LYS A 89 19.55 23.00 10.19
C LYS A 89 20.22 23.03 8.83
N LYS A 90 19.81 22.19 7.89
CA LYS A 90 20.36 22.19 6.53
C LYS A 90 20.05 23.49 5.79
N ARG A 91 18.81 23.98 5.93
CA ARG A 91 18.40 25.27 5.34
C ARG A 91 19.19 26.45 5.89
N GLU A 92 19.53 26.45 7.18
CA GLU A 92 20.42 27.47 7.79
C GLU A 92 21.81 27.51 7.12
N HIS A 93 22.26 26.37 6.56
CA HIS A 93 23.53 26.24 5.84
C HIS A 93 23.37 26.30 4.31
N GLY A 94 22.20 26.72 3.81
CA GLY A 94 21.93 26.87 2.37
C GLY A 94 21.77 25.54 1.62
N GLN A 95 21.44 24.45 2.32
CA GLN A 95 21.23 23.13 1.76
C GLN A 95 19.76 22.69 1.96
N ASP A 96 19.14 22.14 0.91
CA ASP A 96 17.80 21.53 1.04
C ASP A 96 17.87 20.08 1.55
N LEU A 97 16.75 19.58 2.06
CA LEU A 97 16.54 18.17 2.42
C LEU A 97 15.32 17.64 1.66
N VAL A 98 15.46 16.46 1.07
CA VAL A 98 14.35 15.69 0.50
C VAL A 98 14.34 14.28 1.06
N VAL A 99 13.15 13.77 1.31
CA VAL A 99 12.92 12.41 1.79
C VAL A 99 12.58 11.51 0.60
N PHE A 100 13.37 10.47 0.37
CA PHE A 100 13.00 9.38 -0.53
C PHE A 100 12.16 8.37 0.25
N GLN A 101 10.84 8.49 0.13
CA GLN A 101 9.89 7.66 0.87
C GLN A 101 9.72 6.29 0.20
N LEU A 102 10.16 5.21 0.87
CA LEU A 102 9.95 3.83 0.42
C LEU A 102 8.96 3.06 1.29
N CYS A 103 8.31 3.71 2.26
CA CYS A 103 7.25 3.06 3.03
C CYS A 103 6.00 2.85 2.17
N ASP A 104 5.77 1.59 1.76
CA ASP A 104 4.61 1.13 0.97
C ASP A 104 3.75 0.12 1.77
N GLY A 105 3.78 0.21 3.11
CA GLY A 105 3.03 -0.67 4.00
C GLY A 105 1.62 -0.18 4.33
N THR A 106 0.97 -0.87 5.27
CA THR A 106 -0.21 -0.36 5.97
C THR A 106 -0.04 -0.48 7.47
N GLU A 107 -0.60 0.48 8.19
CA GLU A 107 -0.66 0.47 9.65
C GLU A 107 -1.32 -0.82 10.17
N LEU A 108 -2.29 -1.35 9.42
CA LEU A 108 -2.99 -2.60 9.74
C LEU A 108 -2.10 -3.84 9.66
N ASP A 109 -1.11 -3.85 8.78
CA ASP A 109 -0.19 -4.97 8.60
C ASP A 109 1.13 -4.78 9.38
N GLY A 110 1.21 -3.74 10.23
CA GLY A 110 2.34 -3.50 11.14
C GLY A 110 3.50 -2.70 10.54
N TYR A 111 3.31 -2.10 9.36
CA TYR A 111 4.33 -1.33 8.67
C TYR A 111 3.87 0.12 8.44
N PRO A 112 4.77 1.12 8.51
CA PRO A 112 4.41 2.49 8.16
C PRO A 112 3.89 2.59 6.71
N GLY A 113 2.78 3.31 6.54
CA GLY A 113 2.21 3.63 5.23
C GLY A 113 1.75 5.08 5.19
N ALA A 114 0.44 5.31 5.27
CA ALA A 114 -0.13 6.65 5.18
C ALA A 114 0.30 7.57 6.33
N SER A 115 0.53 7.02 7.54
CA SER A 115 0.90 7.79 8.73
C SER A 115 2.17 8.63 8.55
N ILE A 116 3.22 8.05 7.96
CA ILE A 116 4.47 8.78 7.72
C ILE A 116 4.31 9.82 6.62
N ILE A 117 3.53 9.55 5.56
CA ILE A 117 3.26 10.56 4.51
C ILE A 117 2.56 11.77 5.11
N GLN A 118 1.55 11.55 5.95
CA GLN A 118 0.86 12.64 6.66
C GLN A 118 1.81 13.42 7.57
N GLN A 119 2.69 12.75 8.32
CA GLN A 119 3.67 13.45 9.15
C GLN A 119 4.63 14.32 8.33
N LEU A 120 5.07 13.85 7.16
CA LEU A 120 5.91 14.62 6.24
C LEU A 120 5.17 15.84 5.69
N GLU A 121 3.90 15.69 5.31
CA GLU A 121 3.04 16.79 4.83
C GLU A 121 2.76 17.83 5.91
N GLU A 122 2.37 17.42 7.12
CA GLU A 122 2.10 18.30 8.25
C GLU A 122 3.30 19.19 8.60
N LYS A 123 4.51 18.62 8.49
CA LYS A 123 5.79 19.29 8.76
C LYS A 123 6.38 19.99 7.54
N ASN A 124 5.70 19.96 6.40
CA ASN A 124 6.15 20.53 5.12
C ASN A 124 7.56 20.04 4.73
N ILE A 125 7.85 18.76 5.00
CA ILE A 125 9.11 18.11 4.61
C ILE A 125 8.94 17.62 3.16
N PRO A 126 9.78 18.04 2.20
CA PRO A 126 9.70 17.55 0.83
C PRO A 126 9.98 16.04 0.76
N TYR A 127 9.14 15.29 0.03
CA TYR A 127 9.33 13.85 -0.15
C TYR A 127 8.97 13.38 -1.57
N THR A 128 9.43 12.19 -1.94
CA THR A 128 9.12 11.52 -3.21
C THR A 128 7.88 10.63 -3.08
N GLY A 129 7.07 10.53 -4.13
CA GLY A 129 5.91 9.64 -4.17
C GLY A 129 4.61 10.42 -4.24
N SER A 130 3.51 9.77 -3.86
CA SER A 130 2.18 10.36 -3.89
C SER A 130 1.79 10.99 -2.55
N ASP A 131 0.86 11.93 -2.60
CA ASP A 131 0.24 12.47 -1.38
C ASP A 131 -0.55 11.43 -0.59
N ALA A 132 -0.86 11.76 0.66
CA ALA A 132 -1.58 10.88 1.56
C ALA A 132 -2.95 10.46 1.00
N ALA A 133 -3.65 11.37 0.31
CA ALA A 133 -4.96 11.08 -0.27
C ALA A 133 -4.86 10.03 -1.39
N PHE A 134 -3.93 10.21 -2.33
CA PHE A 134 -3.69 9.27 -3.41
C PHE A 134 -3.23 7.92 -2.88
N TYR A 135 -2.33 7.90 -1.88
CA TYR A 135 -1.88 6.67 -1.23
C TYR A 135 -3.08 5.89 -0.66
N ILE A 136 -3.88 6.53 0.19
CA ILE A 136 -5.05 5.91 0.83
C ILE A 136 -6.07 5.40 -0.21
N ILE A 137 -6.36 6.19 -1.23
CA ILE A 137 -7.30 5.82 -2.31
C ILE A 137 -6.82 4.58 -3.06
N THR A 138 -5.52 4.50 -3.33
CA THR A 138 -4.94 3.41 -4.13
C THR A 138 -4.67 2.14 -3.32
N SER A 139 -4.57 2.23 -1.98
CA SER A 139 -4.46 1.07 -1.08
C SER A 139 -5.74 0.19 -1.05
N SER A 140 -6.90 0.75 -1.40
CA SER A 140 -8.18 0.03 -1.38
C SER A 140 -8.69 -0.24 -2.80
N LYS A 141 -8.76 -1.53 -3.17
CA LYS A 141 -9.26 -1.99 -4.48
C LYS A 141 -10.64 -1.42 -4.83
N PRO A 142 -11.67 -1.48 -3.95
CA PRO A 142 -12.97 -0.92 -4.28
C PRO A 142 -12.97 0.60 -4.42
N ILE A 143 -12.26 1.33 -3.56
CA ILE A 143 -12.16 2.79 -3.63
C ILE A 143 -11.49 3.21 -4.94
N LEU A 144 -10.33 2.63 -5.25
CA LEU A 144 -9.64 2.84 -6.51
C LEU A 144 -10.55 2.57 -7.72
N LYS A 145 -11.31 1.46 -7.70
CA LYS A 145 -12.22 1.13 -8.79
C LYS A 145 -13.35 2.15 -8.95
N ARG A 146 -13.89 2.71 -7.86
CA ARG A 146 -14.87 3.80 -7.93
C ARG A 146 -14.26 5.04 -8.56
N GLU A 147 -13.05 5.43 -8.17
CA GLU A 147 -12.36 6.60 -8.75
C GLU A 147 -12.03 6.40 -10.24
N LEU A 148 -11.59 5.19 -10.62
CA LEU A 148 -11.39 4.83 -12.02
C LEU A 148 -12.71 4.91 -12.83
N GLN A 149 -13.81 4.38 -12.29
CA GLN A 149 -15.12 4.46 -12.93
C GLN A 149 -15.63 5.90 -13.07
N LYS A 150 -15.46 6.74 -12.04
CA LYS A 150 -15.76 8.19 -12.08
C LYS A 150 -14.97 8.88 -13.19
N ALA A 151 -13.72 8.47 -13.42
CA ALA A 151 -12.86 8.94 -14.50
C ALA A 151 -13.14 8.30 -15.88
N GLY A 152 -14.15 7.43 -15.99
CA GLY A 152 -14.50 6.74 -17.25
C GLY A 152 -13.56 5.58 -17.62
N VAL A 153 -12.68 5.15 -16.71
CA VAL A 153 -11.83 3.97 -16.89
C VAL A 153 -12.63 2.72 -16.54
N PRO A 154 -12.80 1.77 -17.48
CA PRO A 154 -13.62 0.59 -17.25
C PRO A 154 -12.97 -0.34 -16.23
N THR A 155 -13.77 -0.81 -15.27
CA THR A 155 -13.39 -1.85 -14.32
C THR A 155 -14.48 -2.92 -14.28
N SER A 156 -14.13 -4.16 -13.92
CA SER A 156 -15.10 -5.25 -13.71
C SER A 156 -16.13 -4.87 -12.64
N SER A 157 -17.40 -5.25 -12.85
CA SER A 157 -18.46 -5.15 -11.84
C SER A 157 -18.05 -5.83 -10.53
N PHE A 158 -18.44 -5.22 -9.42
CA PHE A 158 -18.01 -5.65 -8.10
C PHE A 158 -18.99 -5.29 -6.99
N GLN A 159 -18.83 -5.96 -5.84
CA GLN A 159 -19.55 -5.66 -4.62
C GLN A 159 -18.68 -5.89 -3.39
N GLU A 160 -18.91 -5.11 -2.34
CA GLU A 160 -18.24 -5.24 -1.05
C GLU A 160 -19.16 -5.86 0.02
N PHE A 161 -18.53 -6.57 0.96
CA PHE A 161 -19.16 -7.21 2.10
C PHE A 161 -18.39 -6.81 3.36
N LYS A 162 -19.09 -6.21 4.32
CA LYS A 162 -18.57 -5.88 5.66
C LYS A 162 -18.84 -6.98 6.69
N SER A 163 -19.77 -7.87 6.38
CA SER A 163 -20.19 -8.98 7.24
C SER A 163 -20.58 -10.17 6.37
N SER A 164 -20.64 -11.35 7.00
CA SER A 164 -21.08 -12.58 6.33
C SER A 164 -22.50 -12.36 5.78
N PRO A 165 -22.72 -12.44 4.46
CA PRO A 165 -24.06 -12.42 3.90
C PRO A 165 -24.78 -13.74 4.18
N HIS A 166 -26.10 -13.78 3.97
CA HIS A 166 -26.82 -15.03 3.78
C HIS A 166 -26.85 -15.41 2.30
N LEU A 167 -27.04 -16.70 2.01
CA LEU A 167 -27.07 -17.19 0.62
C LEU A 167 -28.16 -16.51 -0.23
N ALA A 168 -29.29 -16.15 0.38
CA ALA A 168 -30.37 -15.42 -0.28
C ALA A 168 -29.96 -14.01 -0.73
N ASP A 169 -29.06 -13.36 0.01
CA ASP A 169 -28.58 -12.00 -0.31
C ASP A 169 -27.66 -12.00 -1.54
N LEU A 170 -27.15 -13.18 -1.94
CA LEU A 170 -26.22 -13.32 -3.05
C LEU A 170 -26.92 -13.44 -4.41
N GLU A 171 -28.25 -13.58 -4.47
CA GLU A 171 -28.96 -13.76 -5.76
C GLU A 171 -28.74 -12.58 -6.71
N GLY A 172 -28.78 -11.35 -6.18
CA GLY A 172 -28.56 -10.12 -6.95
C GLY A 172 -27.16 -10.06 -7.56
N ILE A 173 -26.13 -10.25 -6.74
CA ILE A 173 -24.72 -10.20 -7.20
C ILE A 173 -24.41 -11.32 -8.19
N ILE A 174 -24.95 -12.53 -7.98
CA ILE A 174 -24.77 -13.65 -8.90
C ILE A 174 -25.35 -13.32 -10.27
N LYS A 175 -26.50 -12.66 -10.32
CA LYS A 175 -27.14 -12.25 -11.58
C LYS A 175 -26.38 -11.11 -12.27
N GLU A 176 -25.84 -10.18 -11.50
CA GLU A 176 -25.15 -9.00 -12.04
C GLU A 176 -23.74 -9.33 -12.54
N ILE A 177 -22.93 -10.04 -11.73
CA ILE A 177 -21.52 -10.32 -12.03
C ILE A 177 -21.38 -11.65 -12.80
N GLY A 178 -22.05 -12.70 -12.31
CA GLY A 178 -21.99 -14.06 -12.85
C GLY A 178 -20.65 -14.77 -12.63
N PHE A 179 -20.69 -16.10 -12.54
CA PHE A 179 -19.49 -16.93 -12.36
C PHE A 179 -18.60 -17.02 -13.63
N PRO A 180 -17.30 -17.32 -13.48
CA PRO A 180 -16.57 -17.32 -12.21
C PRO A 180 -16.34 -15.91 -11.66
N MET A 181 -16.26 -15.82 -10.34
CA MET A 181 -15.94 -14.61 -9.60
C MET A 181 -14.64 -14.80 -8.81
N ILE A 182 -13.99 -13.71 -8.41
CA ILE A 182 -12.86 -13.75 -7.50
C ILE A 182 -13.18 -12.94 -6.25
N VAL A 183 -12.90 -13.54 -5.09
CA VAL A 183 -13.08 -12.95 -3.77
C VAL A 183 -11.72 -12.50 -3.26
N LYS A 184 -11.61 -11.23 -2.86
CA LYS A 184 -10.35 -10.60 -2.45
C LYS A 184 -10.56 -9.77 -1.18
N PRO A 185 -9.56 -9.64 -0.29
CA PRO A 185 -9.56 -8.56 0.69
C PRO A 185 -9.52 -7.21 -0.02
N SER A 186 -10.33 -6.25 0.45
CA SER A 186 -10.39 -4.91 -0.15
C SER A 186 -9.08 -4.14 0.00
N ILE A 187 -8.48 -4.24 1.18
CA ILE A 187 -7.13 -3.73 1.48
C ILE A 187 -6.22 -4.94 1.66
N SER A 188 -5.33 -5.13 0.70
CA SER A 188 -4.24 -6.10 0.76
C SER A 188 -3.25 -5.83 -0.35
N TYR A 189 -1.99 -6.16 -0.08
CA TYR A 189 -0.87 -5.98 -0.99
C TYR A 189 -0.45 -7.34 -1.58
N ALA A 190 0.20 -7.31 -2.74
CA ALA A 190 0.89 -8.45 -3.35
C ALA A 190 0.14 -9.80 -3.36
N SER A 191 -1.18 -9.78 -3.56
CA SER A 191 -2.02 -10.99 -3.58
C SER A 191 -1.96 -11.82 -2.28
N LEU A 192 -1.57 -11.21 -1.15
CA LEU A 192 -1.68 -11.83 0.17
C LEU A 192 -3.14 -12.22 0.42
N ASN A 193 -3.34 -13.43 0.94
CA ASN A 193 -4.65 -14.05 1.17
C ASN A 193 -5.50 -14.29 -0.10
N ILE A 194 -4.86 -14.37 -1.27
CA ILE A 194 -5.49 -14.81 -2.52
C ILE A 194 -4.87 -16.15 -2.93
N SER A 195 -5.72 -17.14 -3.19
CA SER A 195 -5.31 -18.46 -3.71
C SER A 195 -6.27 -18.94 -4.79
N MET A 196 -6.07 -20.15 -5.29
CA MET A 196 -7.03 -20.77 -6.21
C MET A 196 -8.44 -20.90 -5.61
N ALA A 197 -8.56 -21.02 -4.28
CA ALA A 197 -9.86 -21.03 -3.60
C ALA A 197 -10.57 -19.67 -3.67
N SER A 198 -9.85 -18.59 -3.92
CA SER A 198 -10.42 -17.26 -4.12
C SER A 198 -11.23 -17.16 -5.41
N VAL A 199 -11.03 -18.06 -6.38
CA VAL A 199 -11.82 -18.13 -7.62
C VAL A 199 -13.00 -19.07 -7.43
N VAL A 200 -14.20 -18.50 -7.38
CA VAL A 200 -15.44 -19.20 -7.03
C VAL A 200 -16.33 -19.41 -8.25
N HIS A 201 -17.00 -20.57 -8.30
CA HIS A 201 -17.83 -21.00 -9.44
C HIS A 201 -19.29 -21.28 -9.06
N THR A 202 -19.61 -21.30 -7.76
CA THR A 202 -20.95 -21.62 -7.26
C THR A 202 -21.36 -20.68 -6.12
N PRO A 203 -22.66 -20.53 -5.84
CA PRO A 203 -23.14 -19.71 -4.73
C PRO A 203 -22.58 -20.15 -3.37
N VAL A 204 -22.42 -21.45 -3.17
CA VAL A 204 -21.87 -22.02 -1.93
C VAL A 204 -20.40 -21.64 -1.78
N GLN A 205 -19.59 -21.83 -2.82
CA GLN A 205 -18.18 -21.42 -2.82
C GLN A 205 -18.01 -19.92 -2.59
N LEU A 206 -18.88 -19.09 -3.19
CA LEU A 206 -18.87 -17.64 -2.97
C LEU A 206 -19.07 -17.30 -1.50
N LEU A 207 -20.11 -17.85 -0.88
CA LEU A 207 -20.41 -17.60 0.54
C LEU A 207 -19.27 -18.10 1.45
N GLU A 208 -18.78 -19.31 1.22
CA GLU A 208 -17.68 -19.88 1.99
C GLU A 208 -16.42 -19.01 1.90
N GLN A 209 -16.06 -18.59 0.69
CA GLN A 209 -14.86 -17.79 0.48
C GLN A 209 -15.00 -16.37 1.05
N ILE A 210 -16.18 -15.73 0.96
CA ILE A 210 -16.44 -14.45 1.65
C ILE A 210 -16.20 -14.63 3.15
N ASN A 211 -16.69 -15.71 3.75
CA ASN A 211 -16.56 -15.96 5.18
C ASN A 211 -15.13 -16.34 5.60
N VAL A 212 -14.37 -17.01 4.72
CA VAL A 212 -12.94 -17.24 4.94
C VAL A 212 -12.19 -15.92 4.90
N SER A 213 -12.38 -15.10 3.87
CA SER A 213 -11.71 -13.82 3.72
C SER A 213 -12.07 -12.83 4.85
N LEU A 214 -13.34 -12.77 5.27
CA LEU A 214 -13.75 -11.93 6.41
C LEU A 214 -13.11 -12.40 7.72
N ARG A 215 -12.99 -13.71 7.94
CA ARG A 215 -12.33 -14.26 9.13
C ARG A 215 -10.83 -14.00 9.11
N ALA A 216 -10.15 -14.20 7.99
CA ALA A 216 -8.72 -13.89 7.84
C ALA A 216 -8.47 -12.40 8.14
N SER A 217 -9.29 -11.53 7.54
CA SER A 217 -9.30 -10.10 7.81
C SER A 217 -9.62 -9.71 9.26
N MET A 218 -10.07 -10.62 10.13
CA MET A 218 -10.27 -10.38 11.58
C MET A 218 -9.23 -11.11 12.45
N ALA A 219 -8.68 -12.24 11.98
CA ALA A 219 -7.77 -13.11 12.72
C ALA A 219 -6.31 -12.63 12.69
N ASP A 220 -5.92 -11.83 11.68
CA ASP A 220 -4.59 -11.20 11.57
C ASP A 220 -4.32 -10.11 12.63
N GLY A 221 -5.01 -10.12 13.78
CA GLY A 221 -4.93 -9.05 14.79
C GLY A 221 -5.73 -7.78 14.43
N LYS A 222 -6.47 -7.82 13.33
CA LYS A 222 -7.38 -6.76 12.83
C LYS A 222 -8.70 -6.69 13.61
N GLY A 223 -8.63 -6.80 14.94
CA GLY A 223 -9.75 -6.50 15.84
C GLY A 223 -9.90 -4.98 16.04
N PRO A 224 -10.95 -4.49 16.72
CA PRO A 224 -11.01 -3.08 17.08
C PRO A 224 -9.78 -2.72 17.92
N MET A 225 -8.92 -1.91 17.30
CA MET A 225 -7.60 -1.50 17.75
C MET A 225 -7.65 -0.73 19.09
N ASP A 226 -6.66 -0.97 19.96
CA ASP A 226 -6.61 -0.43 21.32
C ASP A 226 -6.21 1.06 21.40
N GLY A 227 -6.27 1.63 22.61
CA GLY A 227 -6.32 3.07 22.90
C GLY A 227 -5.11 3.95 22.55
N SER A 228 -4.12 3.44 21.81
CA SER A 228 -3.07 4.27 21.19
C SER A 228 -3.58 5.03 19.94
N ASP A 229 -4.74 4.61 19.42
CA ASP A 229 -5.38 5.13 18.21
C ASP A 229 -6.03 6.52 18.31
N GLU A 230 -6.31 7.05 19.50
CA GLU A 230 -7.09 8.29 19.62
C GLU A 230 -6.37 9.50 18.97
N VAL A 231 -5.04 9.46 18.92
CA VAL A 231 -4.20 10.49 18.31
C VAL A 231 -4.15 10.37 16.79
N VAL A 232 -4.08 9.14 16.24
CA VAL A 232 -4.12 8.90 14.78
C VAL A 232 -5.53 9.14 14.24
N ARG A 233 -6.57 8.72 14.99
CA ARG A 233 -8.00 8.95 14.70
C ARG A 233 -8.33 10.43 14.53
N SER A 234 -7.85 11.29 15.44
CA SER A 234 -8.18 12.72 15.41
C SER A 234 -7.48 13.47 14.28
N VAL A 235 -6.31 13.02 13.82
CA VAL A 235 -5.54 13.73 12.79
C VAL A 235 -5.97 13.30 11.37
N MET A 236 -6.25 12.00 11.16
CA MET A 236 -6.70 11.48 9.86
C MET A 236 -8.10 11.96 9.45
N GLN A 237 -9.03 12.11 10.39
CA GLN A 237 -10.42 12.46 10.09
C GLN A 237 -10.69 13.96 9.92
N ASP A 238 -9.81 14.84 10.43
CA ASP A 238 -10.07 16.29 10.44
C ASP A 238 -9.38 17.10 9.35
N LYS A 239 -8.29 16.60 8.74
CA LYS A 239 -7.50 17.40 7.79
C LYS A 239 -7.68 17.06 6.30
N LEU A 240 -8.18 15.87 5.95
CA LEU A 240 -8.10 15.37 4.56
C LEU A 240 -9.39 15.44 3.74
N LEU A 241 -10.57 15.59 4.34
CA LEU A 241 -11.84 15.39 3.61
C LEU A 241 -12.87 16.48 3.97
N SER A 242 -13.54 17.02 2.95
CA SER A 242 -14.72 17.87 3.13
C SER A 242 -15.83 17.09 3.85
N LYS A 243 -16.79 17.76 4.50
CA LYS A 243 -17.92 17.10 5.21
C LYS A 243 -18.71 16.11 4.35
N GLU A 244 -18.65 16.25 3.02
CA GLU A 244 -19.31 15.37 2.06
C GLU A 244 -18.47 14.11 1.74
N GLU A 245 -17.14 14.22 1.74
CA GLU A 245 -16.22 13.10 1.53
C GLU A 245 -15.99 12.26 2.81
N LYS A 246 -16.17 12.87 4.00
CA LYS A 246 -16.14 12.18 5.31
C LYS A 246 -17.18 11.05 5.46
N VAL A 247 -18.18 11.00 4.58
CA VAL A 247 -19.31 10.08 4.66
C VAL A 247 -19.08 8.78 3.86
N GLU A 248 -18.10 8.72 2.95
CA GLU A 248 -18.05 7.68 1.90
C GLU A 248 -16.84 6.72 1.93
N LEU A 249 -15.79 6.98 2.73
CA LEU A 249 -14.61 6.10 2.82
C LEU A 249 -14.41 5.52 4.23
N ASP A 250 -15.20 4.49 4.57
CA ASP A 250 -14.90 3.59 5.68
C ASP A 250 -13.73 2.66 5.29
N ILE A 251 -12.50 3.15 5.42
CA ILE A 251 -11.25 2.42 5.17
C ILE A 251 -10.81 1.57 6.37
N GLU A 252 -11.46 1.75 7.52
CA GLU A 252 -11.08 1.14 8.79
C GLU A 252 -11.73 -0.24 8.99
N THR A 253 -12.92 -0.46 8.43
CA THR A 253 -13.58 -1.77 8.49
C THR A 253 -12.96 -2.71 7.47
N PRO A 254 -12.39 -3.87 7.88
CA PRO A 254 -11.91 -4.85 6.92
C PRO A 254 -13.08 -5.35 6.06
N THR A 255 -13.08 -4.97 4.78
CA THR A 255 -14.10 -5.42 3.83
C THR A 255 -13.54 -6.49 2.91
N VAL A 256 -14.43 -7.37 2.47
CA VAL A 256 -14.16 -8.32 1.40
C VAL A 256 -14.86 -7.83 0.16
N PHE A 257 -14.19 -7.96 -0.97
CA PHE A 257 -14.67 -7.51 -2.25
C PHE A 257 -14.76 -8.70 -3.21
N VAL A 258 -15.84 -8.74 -3.99
CA VAL A 258 -16.12 -9.77 -4.99
C VAL A 258 -16.24 -9.09 -6.34
N GLU A 259 -15.55 -9.62 -7.35
CA GLU A 259 -15.65 -9.13 -8.72
C GLU A 259 -15.66 -10.26 -9.75
N LYS A 260 -15.96 -9.90 -11.00
CA LYS A 260 -15.80 -10.81 -12.13
C LYS A 260 -14.35 -11.31 -12.22
N PHE A 261 -14.15 -12.62 -12.28
CA PHE A 261 -12.84 -13.16 -12.63
C PHE A 261 -12.61 -12.99 -14.14
N LEU A 262 -11.65 -12.12 -14.49
CA LEU A 262 -11.30 -11.82 -15.88
C LEU A 262 -10.24 -12.78 -16.38
N ALA A 263 -10.71 -13.91 -16.91
CA ALA A 263 -9.83 -14.90 -17.51
C ALA A 263 -9.35 -14.44 -18.90
N GLY A 264 -8.16 -13.85 -18.95
CA GLY A 264 -7.61 -13.23 -20.15
C GLY A 264 -6.12 -12.97 -20.07
N ARG A 265 -5.65 -12.02 -20.88
CA ARG A 265 -4.26 -11.53 -20.88
C ARG A 265 -4.11 -10.52 -19.74
N GLU A 266 -2.97 -10.54 -19.08
CA GLU A 266 -2.63 -9.61 -18.00
C GLU A 266 -1.43 -8.76 -18.44
N PHE A 267 -1.54 -7.45 -18.24
CA PHE A 267 -0.53 -6.48 -18.63
C PHE A 267 -0.15 -5.60 -17.45
N THR A 268 1.13 -5.29 -17.35
CA THR A 268 1.66 -4.32 -16.38
C THR A 268 2.40 -3.24 -17.14
N ALA A 269 2.07 -1.98 -16.84
CA ALA A 269 2.76 -0.82 -17.39
C ALA A 269 3.36 -0.02 -16.22
N LEU A 270 4.66 0.24 -16.26
CA LEU A 270 5.26 1.23 -15.37
C LEU A 270 4.91 2.63 -15.92
N VAL A 271 4.39 3.48 -15.06
CA VAL A 271 4.02 4.84 -15.39
C VAL A 271 4.74 5.77 -14.43
N VAL A 272 5.34 6.83 -14.97
CA VAL A 272 5.90 7.94 -14.19
C VAL A 272 5.24 9.22 -14.65
N GLY A 273 5.06 10.18 -13.74
CA GLY A 273 4.46 11.46 -14.07
C GLY A 273 5.09 12.60 -13.30
N ASP A 274 5.12 13.78 -13.93
CA ASP A 274 5.46 15.05 -13.30
C ASP A 274 4.63 16.16 -13.93
N LYS A 275 4.36 17.23 -13.17
CA LYS A 275 3.59 18.37 -13.67
C LYS A 275 4.25 19.08 -14.86
N ASP A 276 5.58 19.06 -14.95
CA ASP A 276 6.36 19.80 -15.94
C ASP A 276 6.49 19.05 -17.27
N TRP A 277 6.52 17.71 -17.25
CA TRP A 277 6.68 16.88 -18.46
C TRP A 277 5.53 15.88 -18.71
N GLY A 278 4.49 15.89 -17.88
CA GLY A 278 3.30 15.07 -18.04
C GLY A 278 3.52 13.62 -17.64
N VAL A 279 2.82 12.69 -18.30
CA VAL A 279 2.87 11.25 -18.01
C VAL A 279 3.72 10.53 -19.05
N ARG A 280 4.62 9.66 -18.59
CA ARG A 280 5.40 8.74 -19.43
C ARG A 280 5.03 7.30 -19.06
N VAL A 281 4.65 6.54 -20.09
CA VAL A 281 4.35 5.11 -20.00
C VAL A 281 5.55 4.34 -20.54
N TYR A 282 6.11 3.43 -19.74
CA TYR A 282 7.19 2.54 -20.13
C TYR A 282 6.66 1.32 -20.89
N PRO A 283 7.53 0.54 -21.57
CA PRO A 283 7.12 -0.66 -22.28
C PRO A 283 6.23 -1.57 -21.43
N VAL A 284 5.06 -1.89 -21.98
CA VAL A 284 4.08 -2.74 -21.32
C VAL A 284 4.57 -4.18 -21.34
N ALA A 285 4.62 -4.80 -20.17
CA ALA A 285 4.93 -6.21 -20.02
C ALA A 285 3.64 -7.04 -19.99
N GLU A 286 3.58 -8.11 -20.78
CA GLU A 286 2.52 -9.11 -20.69
C GLU A 286 2.96 -10.24 -19.75
N ARG A 287 2.06 -10.66 -18.86
CA ARG A 287 2.30 -11.82 -18.00
C ARG A 287 2.22 -13.11 -18.82
N ALA A 288 3.30 -13.88 -18.79
CA ALA A 288 3.33 -15.23 -19.34
C ALA A 288 2.96 -16.26 -18.26
N PHE A 289 1.80 -16.89 -18.40
CA PHE A 289 1.40 -18.03 -17.57
C PHE A 289 1.89 -19.35 -18.19
N ASP A 290 2.10 -20.38 -17.36
CA ASP A 290 2.36 -21.72 -17.88
C ASP A 290 1.19 -22.18 -18.76
N SER A 291 1.52 -22.58 -19.99
CA SER A 291 0.58 -23.10 -20.97
C SER A 291 -0.25 -24.29 -20.50
N LYS A 292 0.22 -25.03 -19.48
CA LYS A 292 -0.47 -26.17 -18.87
C LYS A 292 -1.61 -25.75 -17.94
N LEU A 293 -1.58 -24.52 -17.41
CA LEU A 293 -2.63 -24.02 -16.53
C LEU A 293 -3.91 -23.77 -17.32
N GLY A 294 -5.01 -24.27 -16.77
CA GLY A 294 -6.35 -24.00 -17.25
C GLY A 294 -6.63 -22.49 -17.26
N LYS A 295 -7.57 -22.07 -18.10
CA LYS A 295 -7.92 -20.65 -18.28
C LYS A 295 -8.28 -19.93 -16.97
N PHE A 296 -8.84 -20.65 -15.99
CA PHE A 296 -9.22 -20.12 -14.67
C PHE A 296 -8.18 -20.34 -13.57
N GLU A 297 -7.06 -20.98 -13.89
CA GLU A 297 -5.94 -21.27 -12.97
C GLU A 297 -4.78 -20.28 -13.15
N ARG A 298 -4.95 -19.30 -14.04
CA ARG A 298 -3.96 -18.27 -14.35
C ARG A 298 -4.11 -17.11 -13.39
N LEU A 299 -3.58 -17.29 -12.19
CA LEU A 299 -3.59 -16.33 -11.09
C LEU A 299 -2.22 -16.34 -10.40
N LEU A 300 -1.73 -15.17 -10.01
CA LEU A 300 -0.59 -15.07 -9.12
C LEU A 300 -1.08 -15.27 -7.68
N ALA A 301 -0.69 -16.40 -7.09
CA ALA A 301 -0.96 -16.75 -5.70
C ALA A 301 0.36 -17.18 -5.05
N PHE A 302 0.51 -16.85 -3.76
CA PHE A 302 1.75 -17.03 -2.99
C PHE A 302 1.59 -18.06 -1.86
N ASP A 303 0.66 -19.01 -2.03
CA ASP A 303 0.43 -20.14 -1.12
C ASP A 303 1.68 -20.97 -0.80
#